data_AF-A0A1N7LR14-F1
#
_entry.id   AF-A0A1N7LR14-F1
#
_cell.length_a   1.000
_cell.length_b   1.000
_cell.length_c   1.000
_cell.angle_alpha   90.00
_cell.angle_beta   90.00
_cell.angle_gamma   90.00
#
_symmetry.space_group_name_H-M   'P 1'
#
loop_
_entity.id
_entity.type
_entity.pdbx_description
1 polymer ?
#
loop_
_entity_poly.entity_id
_entity_poly.type
_entity_poly.pdbx_seq_one_letter_code
_entity_poly.pdbx_strand_id
1 'polypeptide(L)'
;MKYHYLSIIISLLIIFACGSKPEQKSANQTSGIDQKPIQGMVLIEGGDFTMGTNDQNSYPSERPAVLRKVASFWMDETEVTNKQFAAFVEATGYVTVAERKPDWEDMKQTLPPGIPKPDESLLVAGSLVFVAPDQAVSLDDISQWWQWVPGAYWKQPEGPGSDIQGKENHPVVHIALEDAEAYAAWAGKRLPTEAEWEYAAKGGNNSRFPWGNELTPAGNFKANTFQGEFPHQNISSDGFEGTAPVRSFTPNNYGLYDMIGNVWELTSDWFDAAAFMREKAMVPALDTSVSKCYNPENPYAIEKVIKGGSFLCADDYCINYRPSARRGQDVYSGTSNVGFRCVKDV
;
A
#
# COMPACT_ATOMS: atom_id res chain seq x y z
N MET A 1 0.67 -97.92 39.03
CA MET A 1 2.06 -98.42 38.90
C MET A 1 2.87 -97.45 38.05
N LYS A 2 4.10 -97.18 38.49
CA LYS A 2 5.19 -96.37 37.89
C LYS A 2 5.39 -94.94 38.44
N TYR A 3 6.17 -94.91 39.52
CA TYR A 3 7.30 -94.01 39.86
C TYR A 3 8.10 -93.54 38.62
N HIS A 4 8.89 -92.46 38.55
CA HIS A 4 9.41 -91.41 39.45
C HIS A 4 10.16 -90.36 38.56
N TYR A 5 10.62 -89.26 39.18
CA TYR A 5 11.79 -88.41 38.85
C TYR A 5 11.62 -87.14 38.00
N LEU A 6 11.37 -86.05 38.74
CA LEU A 6 12.14 -84.81 38.83
C LEU A 6 13.38 -84.68 37.90
N SER A 7 13.35 -83.68 37.02
CA SER A 7 14.55 -83.01 36.47
C SER A 7 14.27 -81.51 36.40
N ILE A 8 15.03 -80.74 37.18
CA ILE A 8 15.02 -79.28 37.25
C ILE A 8 15.87 -78.77 36.09
N ILE A 9 15.27 -78.02 35.16
CA ILE A 9 15.98 -77.21 34.16
C ILE A 9 15.71 -75.74 34.50
N ILE A 10 16.74 -75.05 34.95
CA ILE A 10 16.75 -73.59 35.13
C ILE A 10 17.06 -72.98 33.77
N SER A 11 16.05 -72.40 33.12
CA SER A 11 16.22 -71.56 31.94
C SER A 11 16.14 -70.10 32.37
N LEU A 12 17.27 -69.39 32.30
CA LEU A 12 17.31 -67.92 32.37
C LEU A 12 16.59 -67.35 31.14
N LEU A 13 15.41 -66.76 31.36
CA LEU A 13 14.75 -65.92 30.35
C LEU A 13 15.04 -64.45 30.68
N ILE A 14 15.86 -63.82 29.83
CA ILE A 14 16.06 -62.37 29.79
C ILE A 14 14.84 -61.79 29.08
N ILE A 15 13.92 -61.20 29.84
CA ILE A 15 12.81 -60.41 29.28
C ILE A 15 13.23 -58.94 29.28
N PHE A 16 13.47 -58.42 28.08
CA PHE A 16 13.62 -56.99 27.81
C PHE A 16 12.35 -56.25 28.24
N ALA A 17 12.47 -55.37 29.23
CA ALA A 17 11.42 -54.42 29.57
C ALA A 17 11.34 -53.36 28.45
N CYS A 18 10.23 -53.34 27.72
CA CYS A 18 9.83 -52.19 26.92
C CYS A 18 9.51 -51.03 27.87
N GLY A 19 10.50 -50.17 28.13
CA GLY A 19 10.26 -48.85 28.69
C GLY A 19 9.58 -47.98 27.64
N SER A 20 8.33 -47.58 27.90
CA SER A 20 7.68 -46.49 27.19
C SER A 20 8.51 -45.22 27.38
N LYS A 21 9.16 -44.75 26.31
CA LYS A 21 9.73 -43.41 26.28
C LYS A 21 8.60 -42.40 26.50
N PRO A 22 8.73 -41.43 27.41
CA PRO A 22 7.80 -40.31 27.43
C PRO A 22 7.91 -39.60 26.09
N GLU A 23 6.79 -39.49 25.37
CA GLU A 23 6.66 -38.53 24.27
C GLU A 23 7.04 -37.16 24.82
N GLN A 24 8.20 -36.66 24.38
CA GLN A 24 8.50 -35.25 24.46
C GLN A 24 7.43 -34.54 23.63
N LYS A 25 6.41 -34.02 24.31
CA LYS A 25 5.61 -32.91 23.80
C LYS A 25 6.61 -31.82 23.41
N SER A 26 6.90 -31.73 22.12
CA SER A 26 7.51 -30.55 21.52
C SER A 26 6.64 -29.38 21.93
N ALA A 27 7.10 -28.62 22.92
CA ALA A 27 6.53 -27.32 23.19
C ALA A 27 6.74 -26.52 21.91
N ASN A 28 5.64 -26.24 21.20
CA ASN A 28 5.60 -25.15 20.25
C ASN A 28 5.98 -23.90 21.03
N GLN A 29 7.28 -23.57 21.04
CA GLN A 29 7.73 -22.23 21.34
C GLN A 29 7.28 -21.38 20.15
N THR A 30 6.02 -20.91 20.20
CA THR A 30 5.72 -19.60 19.64
C THR A 30 6.69 -18.65 20.32
N SER A 31 7.77 -18.30 19.64
CA SER A 31 8.62 -17.18 19.99
C SER A 31 7.78 -15.92 19.82
N GLY A 32 6.88 -15.69 20.77
CA GLY A 32 6.17 -14.42 20.89
C GLY A 32 7.25 -13.38 21.08
N ILE A 33 7.44 -12.53 20.08
CA ILE A 33 8.35 -11.41 20.19
C ILE A 33 7.74 -10.51 21.26
N ASP A 34 8.35 -10.47 22.44
CA ASP A 34 7.92 -9.65 23.57
C ASP A 34 8.16 -8.17 23.22
N GLN A 35 7.25 -7.61 22.43
CA GLN A 35 7.34 -6.24 21.94
C GLN A 35 6.31 -5.38 22.64
N LYS A 36 6.79 -4.27 23.20
CA LYS A 36 5.92 -3.26 23.79
C LYS A 36 4.98 -2.71 22.70
N PRO A 37 3.65 -2.70 22.93
CA PRO A 37 2.70 -2.13 21.98
C PRO A 37 3.08 -0.69 21.60
N ILE A 38 3.09 -0.41 20.29
CA ILE A 38 3.28 0.94 19.76
C ILE A 38 1.90 1.53 19.50
N GLN A 39 1.58 2.65 20.14
CA GLN A 39 0.27 3.29 19.99
C GLN A 39 0.00 3.65 18.53
N GLY A 40 -1.15 3.22 18.01
CA GLY A 40 -1.57 3.49 16.64
C GLY A 40 -0.92 2.59 15.58
N MET A 41 -0.19 1.55 15.99
CA MET A 41 0.39 0.55 15.09
C MET A 41 -0.01 -0.86 15.50
N VAL A 42 -0.13 -1.75 14.52
CA VAL A 42 -0.33 -3.18 14.74
C VAL A 42 0.94 -3.93 14.41
N LEU A 43 1.31 -4.90 15.25
CA LEU A 43 2.35 -5.87 14.93
C LEU A 43 1.81 -6.85 13.89
N ILE A 44 2.40 -6.82 12.71
CA ILE A 44 2.13 -7.75 11.63
C ILE A 44 3.13 -8.90 11.76
N GLU A 45 2.64 -10.08 12.14
CA GLU A 45 3.47 -11.29 12.15
C GLU A 45 3.88 -11.63 10.71
N GLY A 46 5.19 -11.71 10.47
CA GLY A 46 5.72 -12.01 9.15
C GLY A 46 5.42 -13.44 8.71
N GLY A 47 5.40 -13.67 7.40
CA GLY A 47 5.13 -14.97 6.84
C GLY A 47 5.33 -15.05 5.35
N ASP A 48 5.07 -16.24 4.81
CA ASP A 48 5.04 -16.49 3.38
C ASP A 48 3.65 -16.14 2.82
N PHE A 49 3.60 -15.49 1.66
CA PHE A 49 2.35 -15.15 0.98
C PHE A 49 2.52 -15.13 -0.54
N THR A 50 1.39 -15.09 -1.24
CA THR A 50 1.34 -14.87 -2.69
C THR A 50 1.09 -13.39 -2.97
N MET A 51 2.12 -12.71 -3.48
CA MET A 51 2.07 -11.33 -3.96
C MET A 51 1.63 -11.29 -5.43
N GLY A 52 0.91 -10.25 -5.82
CA GLY A 52 0.29 -10.14 -7.13
C GLY A 52 -0.92 -11.05 -7.27
N THR A 53 -1.30 -11.34 -8.51
CA THR A 53 -2.43 -12.20 -8.83
C THR A 53 -2.23 -12.90 -10.17
N ASN A 54 -3.06 -13.91 -10.47
CA ASN A 54 -3.18 -14.52 -11.80
C ASN A 54 -4.59 -14.31 -12.37
N ASP A 55 -5.39 -13.45 -11.75
CA ASP A 55 -6.71 -13.06 -12.23
C ASP A 55 -6.61 -12.47 -13.65
N GLN A 56 -7.47 -12.94 -14.55
CA GLN A 56 -7.49 -12.49 -15.94
C GLN A 56 -7.95 -11.03 -16.08
N ASN A 57 -8.72 -10.54 -15.10
CA ASN A 57 -9.20 -9.16 -15.06
C ASN A 57 -8.22 -8.21 -14.34
N SER A 58 -7.00 -8.67 -14.00
CA SER A 58 -5.97 -7.82 -13.40
C SER A 58 -5.11 -7.13 -14.46
N TYR A 59 -4.47 -6.03 -14.08
CA TYR A 59 -3.49 -5.38 -14.95
C TYR A 59 -2.27 -6.30 -15.18
N PRO A 60 -1.57 -6.17 -16.32
CA PRO A 60 -0.36 -6.94 -16.59
C PRO A 60 0.73 -6.77 -15.52
N SER A 61 0.85 -5.58 -14.93
CA SER A 61 1.84 -5.26 -13.89
C SER A 61 1.67 -6.03 -12.59
N GLU A 62 0.49 -6.64 -12.38
CA GLU A 62 0.16 -7.44 -11.20
C GLU A 62 0.45 -8.93 -11.38
N ARG A 63 0.85 -9.34 -12.59
CA ARG A 63 1.04 -10.75 -12.99
C ARG A 63 2.50 -11.04 -13.32
N PRO A 64 2.95 -12.29 -13.15
CA PRO A 64 2.26 -13.40 -12.50
C PRO A 64 2.27 -13.26 -10.97
N ALA A 65 1.42 -14.05 -10.30
CA ALA A 65 1.50 -14.19 -8.85
C ALA A 65 2.85 -14.82 -8.43
N VAL A 66 3.49 -14.28 -7.39
CA VAL A 66 4.81 -14.70 -6.91
C VAL A 66 4.79 -15.00 -5.41
N LEU A 67 5.48 -16.06 -5.00
CA LEU A 67 5.68 -16.35 -3.58
C LEU A 67 6.71 -15.40 -2.99
N ARG A 68 6.37 -14.83 -1.84
CA ARG A 68 7.18 -13.86 -1.10
C ARG A 68 7.18 -14.21 0.38
N LYS A 69 8.23 -13.79 1.06
CA LYS A 69 8.32 -13.84 2.51
C LYS A 69 8.53 -12.43 3.03
N VAL A 70 7.77 -12.03 4.04
CA VAL A 70 7.98 -10.79 4.78
C VAL A 70 8.39 -11.11 6.21
N ALA A 71 9.30 -10.32 6.78
CA ALA A 71 9.61 -10.38 8.20
C ALA A 71 8.44 -9.80 9.01
N SER A 72 8.45 -9.95 10.34
CA SER A 72 7.51 -9.23 11.19
C SER A 72 7.87 -7.75 11.25
N PHE A 73 6.88 -6.87 11.25
CA PHE A 73 7.03 -5.41 11.32
C PHE A 73 5.81 -4.79 12.01
N TRP A 74 5.92 -3.56 12.48
CA TRP A 74 4.79 -2.74 12.90
C TRP A 74 4.27 -1.94 11.71
N MET A 75 2.95 -1.84 11.56
CA MET A 75 2.31 -0.97 10.56
C MET A 75 1.29 -0.04 11.23
N ASP A 76 1.24 1.21 10.77
CA ASP A 76 0.20 2.15 11.17
C ASP A 76 -1.20 1.57 10.89
N GLU A 77 -2.08 1.66 11.89
CA GLU A 77 -3.48 1.19 11.79
C GLU A 77 -4.24 1.89 10.66
N THR A 78 -3.85 3.11 10.30
CA THR A 78 -4.52 4.00 9.34
C THR A 78 -3.50 4.69 8.44
N GLU A 79 -3.97 5.40 7.41
CA GLU A 79 -3.17 6.44 6.77
C GLU A 79 -2.76 7.52 7.79
N VAL A 80 -1.70 8.27 7.47
CA VAL A 80 -1.32 9.46 8.21
C VAL A 80 -2.39 10.53 8.03
N THR A 81 -2.89 11.05 9.15
CA THR A 81 -3.95 12.05 9.17
C THR A 81 -3.42 13.48 9.02
N ASN A 82 -4.29 14.39 8.59
CA ASN A 82 -4.01 15.83 8.58
C ASN A 82 -3.52 16.35 9.95
N LYS A 83 -4.11 15.88 11.04
CA LYS A 83 -3.68 16.25 12.41
C LYS A 83 -2.25 15.80 12.71
N GLN A 84 -1.90 14.57 12.36
CA GLN A 84 -0.57 14.04 12.59
C GLN A 84 0.47 14.77 11.73
N PHE A 85 0.16 15.00 10.46
CA PHE A 85 1.03 15.75 9.56
C PHE A 85 1.20 17.22 9.99
N ALA A 86 0.13 17.85 10.49
CA ALA A 86 0.20 19.19 11.06
C ALA A 86 1.17 19.26 12.26
N ALA A 87 1.17 18.25 13.14
CA ALA A 87 2.12 18.19 14.26
C ALA A 87 3.57 18.05 13.79
N PHE A 88 3.82 17.28 12.73
CA PHE A 88 5.13 17.22 12.08
C PHE A 88 5.57 18.58 11.55
N VAL A 89 4.71 19.26 10.79
CA VAL A 89 5.01 20.58 10.22
C VAL A 89 5.24 21.62 11.32
N GLU A 90 4.42 21.62 12.37
CA GLU A 90 4.58 22.52 13.52
C GLU A 90 5.91 22.28 14.26
N ALA A 91 6.30 21.03 14.44
CA ALA A 91 7.53 20.67 15.16
C ALA A 91 8.82 20.97 14.37
N THR A 92 8.74 20.96 13.04
CA THR A 92 9.94 21.00 12.17
C THR A 92 10.04 22.24 11.30
N GLY A 93 8.94 22.97 11.10
CA GLY A 93 8.84 24.03 10.10
C GLY A 93 8.92 23.50 8.66
N TYR A 94 8.62 22.22 8.43
CA TYR A 94 8.69 21.59 7.11
C TYR A 94 7.74 22.27 6.11
N VAL A 95 8.22 22.48 4.89
CA VAL A 95 7.49 23.03 3.76
C VAL A 95 7.40 21.93 2.71
N THR A 96 6.19 21.50 2.34
CA THR A 96 6.06 20.35 1.43
C THR A 96 6.50 20.68 0.01
N VAL A 97 6.73 19.65 -0.81
CA VAL A 97 7.07 19.83 -2.22
C VAL A 97 6.02 20.67 -2.95
N ALA A 98 4.73 20.44 -2.69
CA ALA A 98 3.63 21.21 -3.27
C ALA A 98 3.63 22.71 -2.88
N GLU A 99 4.25 23.07 -1.75
CA GLU A 99 4.39 24.46 -1.29
C GLU A 99 5.61 25.16 -1.91
N ARG A 100 6.49 24.43 -2.58
CA ARG A 100 7.73 24.97 -3.17
C ARG A 100 7.51 25.33 -4.63
N LYS A 101 8.23 26.34 -5.10
CA LYS A 101 8.31 26.63 -6.53
C LYS A 101 8.96 25.43 -7.23
N PRO A 102 8.35 24.87 -8.31
CA PRO A 102 8.96 23.80 -9.08
C PRO A 102 10.34 24.20 -9.61
N ASP A 103 11.32 23.31 -9.43
CA ASP A 103 12.67 23.50 -9.93
C ASP A 103 12.82 22.88 -11.33
N TRP A 104 13.36 23.65 -12.27
CA TRP A 104 13.52 23.20 -13.66
C TRP A 104 14.53 22.06 -13.78
N GLU A 105 15.57 22.04 -12.95
CA GLU A 105 16.61 21.01 -12.99
C GLU A 105 16.07 19.66 -12.50
N ASP A 106 15.10 19.66 -11.59
CA ASP A 106 14.38 18.45 -11.19
C ASP A 106 13.37 18.02 -12.26
N MET A 107 12.53 18.95 -12.75
CA MET A 107 11.52 18.65 -13.77
C MET A 107 12.13 18.10 -15.07
N LYS A 108 13.23 18.67 -15.56
CA LYS A 108 13.81 18.24 -16.84
C LYS A 108 14.36 16.80 -16.79
N GLN A 109 14.56 16.23 -15.60
CA GLN A 109 14.99 14.83 -15.44
C GLN A 109 13.88 13.85 -15.81
N THR A 110 12.61 14.26 -15.73
CA THR A 110 11.45 13.41 -16.00
C THR A 110 10.72 13.75 -17.30
N LEU A 111 11.30 14.64 -18.12
CA LEU A 111 10.73 15.07 -19.40
C LEU A 111 11.41 14.38 -20.60
N PRO A 112 10.69 14.23 -21.73
CA PRO A 112 11.32 13.82 -22.98
C PRO A 112 12.52 14.72 -23.35
N PRO A 113 13.55 14.19 -24.01
CA PRO A 113 14.67 15.00 -24.49
C PRO A 113 14.20 16.12 -25.42
N GLY A 114 14.74 17.33 -25.21
CA GLY A 114 14.49 18.48 -26.08
C GLY A 114 13.28 19.33 -25.71
N ILE A 115 12.57 19.03 -24.62
CA ILE A 115 11.52 19.91 -24.10
C ILE A 115 12.14 21.22 -23.59
N PRO A 116 11.71 22.40 -24.11
CA PRO A 116 12.24 23.67 -23.67
C PRO A 116 11.78 24.00 -22.24
N LYS A 117 12.60 24.77 -21.52
CA LYS A 117 12.21 25.32 -20.22
C LYS A 117 10.92 26.15 -20.40
N PRO A 118 9.86 25.89 -19.61
CA PRO A 118 8.64 26.68 -19.66
C PRO A 118 8.91 28.11 -19.15
N ASP A 119 7.99 29.02 -19.45
CA ASP A 119 8.04 30.36 -18.90
C ASP A 119 8.01 30.33 -17.36
N GLU A 120 8.75 31.25 -16.71
CA GLU A 120 8.84 31.33 -15.25
C GLU A 120 7.48 31.52 -14.58
N SER A 121 6.49 32.10 -15.27
CA SER A 121 5.12 32.26 -14.79
C SER A 121 4.35 30.93 -14.64
N LEU A 122 4.80 29.86 -15.29
CA LEU A 122 4.19 28.52 -15.20
C LEU A 122 4.81 27.68 -14.07
N LEU A 123 5.99 28.04 -13.59
CA LEU A 123 6.67 27.38 -12.48
C LEU A 123 6.15 27.93 -11.15
N VAL A 124 4.93 27.55 -10.79
CA VAL A 124 4.25 27.99 -9.56
C VAL A 124 4.00 26.82 -8.62
N ALA A 125 4.16 27.05 -7.32
CA ALA A 125 3.83 26.07 -6.28
C ALA A 125 2.36 25.63 -6.42
N GLY A 126 2.10 24.36 -6.20
CA GLY A 126 0.81 23.74 -6.41
C GLY A 126 0.91 22.23 -6.49
N SER A 127 -0.20 21.60 -6.85
CA SER A 127 -0.32 20.15 -6.98
C SER A 127 -1.42 19.82 -7.98
N LEU A 128 -1.41 18.58 -8.47
CA LEU A 128 -2.50 18.04 -9.30
C LEU A 128 -3.74 17.78 -8.44
N VAL A 129 -4.85 18.40 -8.83
CA VAL A 129 -6.16 18.26 -8.18
C VAL A 129 -7.12 17.61 -9.16
N PHE A 130 -7.90 16.66 -8.65
CA PHE A 130 -9.03 16.12 -9.38
C PHE A 130 -10.16 17.15 -9.41
N VAL A 131 -10.58 17.53 -10.60
CA VAL A 131 -11.71 18.44 -10.84
C VAL A 131 -12.69 17.70 -11.74
N ALA A 132 -13.81 17.28 -11.16
CA ALA A 132 -14.85 16.58 -11.91
C ALA A 132 -15.37 17.47 -13.06
N PRO A 133 -15.41 16.99 -14.31
CA PRO A 133 -16.06 17.70 -15.39
C PRO A 133 -17.57 17.71 -15.18
N ASP A 134 -18.26 18.67 -15.79
CA ASP A 134 -19.72 18.86 -15.68
C ASP A 134 -20.53 17.88 -16.55
N GLN A 135 -19.86 17.07 -17.36
CA GLN A 135 -20.44 16.11 -18.29
C GLN A 135 -19.48 14.94 -18.55
N ALA A 136 -19.99 13.90 -19.19
CA ALA A 136 -19.17 12.80 -19.68
C ALA A 136 -18.08 13.30 -20.65
N VAL A 137 -16.86 12.78 -20.47
CA VAL A 137 -15.66 13.16 -21.23
C VAL A 137 -14.91 11.91 -21.71
N SER A 138 -13.92 12.07 -22.58
CA SER A 138 -13.13 10.95 -23.07
C SER A 138 -12.20 10.42 -21.97
N LEU A 139 -12.25 9.12 -21.68
CA LEU A 139 -11.38 8.51 -20.66
C LEU A 139 -9.91 8.38 -21.09
N ASP A 140 -9.60 8.70 -22.34
CA ASP A 140 -8.25 8.67 -22.91
C ASP A 140 -7.45 9.97 -22.65
N ASP A 141 -8.10 11.04 -22.16
CA ASP A 141 -7.45 12.32 -21.88
C ASP A 141 -7.62 12.73 -20.41
N ILE A 142 -6.64 12.35 -19.59
CA ILE A 142 -6.65 12.63 -18.16
C ILE A 142 -6.65 14.13 -17.82
N SER A 143 -6.24 15.00 -18.75
CA SER A 143 -6.21 16.45 -18.53
C SER A 143 -7.62 17.06 -18.41
N GLN A 144 -8.66 16.30 -18.79
CA GLN A 144 -10.05 16.73 -18.65
C GLN A 144 -10.55 16.69 -17.20
N TRP A 145 -9.86 15.99 -16.28
CA TRP A 145 -10.20 15.95 -14.85
C TRP A 145 -9.01 16.08 -13.89
N TRP A 146 -7.76 16.02 -14.36
CA TRP A 146 -6.59 16.36 -13.54
C TRP A 146 -6.04 17.72 -13.94
N GLN A 147 -6.05 18.66 -12.99
CA GLN A 147 -5.62 20.03 -13.22
C GLN A 147 -4.49 20.41 -12.27
N TRP A 148 -3.47 21.08 -12.78
CA TRP A 148 -2.48 21.73 -11.91
C TRP A 148 -3.12 22.96 -11.28
N VAL A 149 -3.28 22.96 -9.96
CA VAL A 149 -3.89 24.07 -9.23
C VAL A 149 -2.82 24.83 -8.45
N PRO A 150 -2.48 26.07 -8.85
CA PRO A 150 -1.54 26.90 -8.11
C PRO A 150 -2.00 27.12 -6.67
N GLY A 151 -1.12 26.87 -5.71
CA GLY A 151 -1.42 26.99 -4.29
C GLY A 151 -2.26 25.86 -3.69
N ALA A 152 -2.52 24.77 -4.44
CA ALA A 152 -3.04 23.53 -3.85
C ALA A 152 -1.93 22.76 -3.13
N TYR A 153 -2.16 22.42 -1.87
CA TYR A 153 -1.25 21.66 -1.01
C TYR A 153 -2.03 21.07 0.16
N TRP A 154 -1.36 20.37 1.08
CA TRP A 154 -2.02 19.60 2.15
C TRP A 154 -2.97 20.40 3.06
N LYS A 155 -2.77 21.72 3.28
CA LYS A 155 -3.75 22.54 4.05
C LYS A 155 -4.86 23.14 3.21
N GLN A 156 -4.70 23.20 1.89
CA GLN A 156 -5.69 23.75 0.95
C GLN A 156 -5.84 22.77 -0.24
N PRO A 157 -6.43 21.60 0.00
CA PRO A 157 -6.36 20.48 -0.95
C PRO A 157 -7.12 20.73 -2.26
N GLU A 158 -8.13 21.61 -2.25
CA GLU A 158 -8.83 22.02 -3.47
C GLU A 158 -8.29 23.36 -4.04
N GLY A 159 -7.18 23.87 -3.50
CA GLY A 159 -6.55 25.14 -3.91
C GLY A 159 -6.95 26.35 -3.06
N PRO A 160 -6.52 27.57 -3.47
CA PRO A 160 -6.70 28.80 -2.72
C PRO A 160 -8.14 29.02 -2.24
N GLY A 161 -8.32 29.10 -0.91
CA GLY A 161 -9.61 29.33 -0.28
C GLY A 161 -10.31 28.06 0.24
N SER A 162 -9.80 26.87 -0.10
CA SER A 162 -10.13 25.64 0.63
C SER A 162 -9.36 25.56 1.95
N ASP A 163 -9.78 24.67 2.84
CA ASP A 163 -9.06 24.35 4.07
C ASP A 163 -9.32 22.91 4.52
N ILE A 164 -8.64 22.52 5.61
CA ILE A 164 -8.80 21.23 6.28
C ILE A 164 -9.57 21.34 7.61
N GLN A 165 -10.34 22.41 7.83
CA GLN A 165 -11.11 22.58 9.06
C GLN A 165 -12.18 21.49 9.16
N GLY A 166 -12.20 20.74 10.28
CA GLY A 166 -13.09 19.59 10.44
C GLY A 166 -12.64 18.33 9.69
N LYS A 167 -11.51 18.37 8.97
CA LYS A 167 -10.89 17.23 8.27
C LYS A 167 -9.63 16.74 9.00
N GLU A 168 -9.51 16.97 10.30
CA GLU A 168 -8.30 16.64 11.09
C GLU A 168 -7.99 15.14 11.07
N ASN A 169 -9.02 14.30 11.01
CA ASN A 169 -8.89 12.84 10.95
C ASN A 169 -9.01 12.28 9.52
N HIS A 170 -9.02 13.11 8.49
CA HIS A 170 -8.88 12.65 7.10
C HIS A 170 -7.42 12.35 6.79
N PRO A 171 -7.12 11.46 5.82
CA PRO A 171 -5.76 11.26 5.35
C PRO A 171 -5.19 12.57 4.78
N VAL A 172 -3.91 12.81 5.04
CA VAL A 172 -3.19 13.90 4.40
C VAL A 172 -2.94 13.56 2.92
N VAL A 173 -3.13 14.55 2.04
CA VAL A 173 -2.95 14.44 0.57
C VAL A 173 -2.02 15.53 0.05
N HIS A 174 -1.74 15.54 -1.27
CA HIS A 174 -0.71 16.39 -1.90
C HIS A 174 0.70 16.12 -1.38
N ILE A 175 0.96 14.87 -1.02
CA ILE A 175 2.23 14.41 -0.46
C ILE A 175 3.07 13.80 -1.58
N ALA A 176 4.24 14.38 -1.83
CA ALA A 176 5.28 13.78 -2.67
C ALA A 176 6.11 12.75 -1.86
N LEU A 177 6.98 12.00 -2.54
CA LEU A 177 7.83 11.00 -1.87
C LEU A 177 8.66 11.62 -0.74
N GLU A 178 9.28 12.77 -1.02
CA GLU A 178 10.14 13.48 -0.05
C GLU A 178 9.37 13.85 1.23
N ASP A 179 8.12 14.31 1.07
CA ASP A 179 7.27 14.72 2.19
C ASP A 179 6.94 13.53 3.11
N ALA A 180 6.61 12.39 2.50
CA ALA A 180 6.28 11.16 3.22
C ALA A 180 7.51 10.57 3.93
N GLU A 181 8.68 10.57 3.28
CA GLU A 181 9.94 10.10 3.87
C GLU A 181 10.40 11.02 5.02
N ALA A 182 10.26 12.34 4.87
CA ALA A 182 10.59 13.31 5.91
C ALA A 182 9.70 13.13 7.16
N TYR A 183 8.39 12.98 6.97
CA TYR A 183 7.47 12.67 8.06
C TYR A 183 7.82 11.34 8.73
N ALA A 184 8.03 10.28 7.94
CA ALA A 184 8.31 8.95 8.48
C ALA A 184 9.59 8.96 9.32
N ALA A 185 10.65 9.62 8.84
CA ALA A 185 11.90 9.79 9.58
C ALA A 185 11.70 10.56 10.89
N TRP A 186 10.95 11.67 10.88
CA TRP A 186 10.61 12.43 12.09
C TRP A 186 9.83 11.60 13.10
N ALA A 187 8.91 10.76 12.63
CA ALA A 187 8.12 9.87 13.47
C ALA A 187 8.90 8.64 13.97
N GLY A 188 10.17 8.47 13.57
CA GLY A 188 10.99 7.29 13.91
C GLY A 188 10.49 6.01 13.25
N LYS A 189 10.01 6.14 12.01
CA LYS A 189 9.40 5.09 11.17
C LYS A 189 10.04 5.12 9.76
N ARG A 190 9.47 4.35 8.84
CA ARG A 190 9.78 4.35 7.39
C ARG A 190 8.51 4.11 6.57
N LEU A 191 8.58 4.30 5.25
CA LEU A 191 7.54 3.79 4.36
C LEU A 191 7.56 2.26 4.29
N PRO A 192 6.40 1.59 4.09
CA PRO A 192 6.36 0.17 3.83
C PRO A 192 7.03 -0.15 2.50
N THR A 193 7.63 -1.34 2.41
CA THR A 193 7.90 -1.94 1.11
C THR A 193 6.58 -2.33 0.44
N GLU A 194 6.59 -2.48 -0.88
CA GLU A 194 5.40 -2.94 -1.62
C GLU A 194 4.91 -4.30 -1.09
N ALA A 195 5.85 -5.20 -0.78
CA ALA A 195 5.53 -6.53 -0.29
C ALA A 195 4.93 -6.50 1.13
N GLU A 196 5.47 -5.68 2.04
CA GLU A 196 4.90 -5.47 3.37
C GLU A 196 3.48 -4.90 3.30
N TRP A 197 3.29 -3.89 2.45
CA TRP A 197 1.98 -3.28 2.25
C TRP A 197 0.96 -4.29 1.75
N GLU A 198 1.29 -5.06 0.70
CA GLU A 198 0.33 -6.02 0.11
C GLU A 198 0.05 -7.20 1.05
N TYR A 199 1.07 -7.68 1.76
CA TYR A 199 0.91 -8.71 2.80
C TYR A 199 -0.08 -8.25 3.87
N ALA A 200 0.13 -7.02 4.36
CA ALA A 200 -0.69 -6.41 5.39
C ALA A 200 -2.13 -6.16 4.90
N ALA A 201 -2.28 -5.64 3.67
CA ALA A 201 -3.58 -5.36 3.06
C ALA A 201 -4.42 -6.63 2.90
N LYS A 202 -3.79 -7.74 2.47
CA LYS A 202 -4.45 -9.05 2.33
C LYS A 202 -5.00 -9.60 3.64
N GLY A 203 -4.47 -9.20 4.80
CA GLY A 203 -5.02 -9.58 6.12
C GLY A 203 -5.15 -11.11 6.30
N GLY A 204 -4.15 -11.87 5.85
CA GLY A 204 -4.17 -13.34 5.89
C GLY A 204 -5.13 -14.02 4.90
N ASN A 205 -5.67 -13.27 3.93
CA ASN A 205 -6.60 -13.78 2.91
C ASN A 205 -5.95 -13.79 1.51
N ASN A 206 -6.33 -14.77 0.68
CA ASN A 206 -5.92 -14.88 -0.72
C ASN A 206 -7.05 -14.53 -1.72
N SER A 207 -8.16 -13.97 -1.23
CA SER A 207 -9.29 -13.51 -2.05
C SER A 207 -8.96 -12.21 -2.81
N ARG A 208 -9.88 -11.79 -3.70
CA ARG A 208 -9.73 -10.54 -4.50
C ARG A 208 -9.62 -9.28 -3.63
N PHE A 209 -10.31 -9.25 -2.50
CA PHE A 209 -10.33 -8.19 -1.50
C PHE A 209 -9.99 -8.75 -0.11
N PRO A 210 -9.59 -7.90 0.86
CA PRO A 210 -9.26 -8.36 2.21
C PRO A 210 -10.39 -9.16 2.87
N TRP A 211 -11.65 -8.87 2.52
CA TRP A 211 -12.86 -9.49 3.07
C TRP A 211 -13.53 -10.55 2.17
N GLY A 212 -13.04 -10.81 0.96
CA GLY A 212 -13.69 -11.75 0.04
C GLY A 212 -13.52 -11.40 -1.43
N ASN A 213 -14.46 -11.83 -2.27
CA ASN A 213 -14.39 -11.65 -3.72
C ASN A 213 -15.34 -10.58 -4.28
N GLU A 214 -16.24 -10.07 -3.46
CA GLU A 214 -17.18 -9.00 -3.80
C GLU A 214 -16.72 -7.69 -3.14
N LEU A 215 -16.75 -6.58 -3.88
CA LEU A 215 -16.35 -5.27 -3.37
C LEU A 215 -17.33 -4.79 -2.29
N THR A 216 -18.63 -4.93 -2.56
CA THR A 216 -19.75 -4.48 -1.72
C THR A 216 -20.62 -5.68 -1.28
N PRO A 217 -20.12 -6.56 -0.40
CA PRO A 217 -20.83 -7.77 0.00
C PRO A 217 -22.17 -7.44 0.66
N ALA A 218 -23.26 -7.99 0.09
CA ALA A 218 -24.63 -7.69 0.47
C ALA A 218 -24.99 -6.19 0.47
N GLY A 219 -24.38 -5.40 -0.43
CA GLY A 219 -24.60 -3.97 -0.55
C GLY A 219 -23.90 -3.13 0.53
N ASN A 220 -23.05 -3.73 1.36
CA ASN A 220 -22.31 -3.00 2.38
C ASN A 220 -20.98 -2.50 1.82
N PHE A 221 -20.80 -1.18 1.79
CA PHE A 221 -19.52 -0.57 1.46
C PHE A 221 -18.49 -0.86 2.56
N LYS A 222 -17.29 -1.26 2.13
CA LYS A 222 -16.16 -1.61 3.00
C LYS A 222 -14.91 -0.79 2.70
N ALA A 223 -15.01 0.14 1.77
CA ALA A 223 -13.97 1.09 1.37
C ALA A 223 -14.63 2.31 0.71
N ASN A 224 -13.91 3.43 0.74
CA ASN A 224 -14.26 4.65 0.03
C ASN A 224 -13.74 4.57 -1.42
N THR A 225 -14.64 4.52 -2.39
CA THR A 225 -14.30 4.43 -3.82
C THR A 225 -15.23 5.35 -4.63
N PHE A 226 -15.08 5.39 -5.95
CA PHE A 226 -15.99 6.14 -6.80
C PHE A 226 -17.19 5.27 -7.16
N GLN A 227 -18.41 5.82 -7.09
CA GLN A 227 -19.62 5.16 -7.60
C GLN A 227 -20.35 6.07 -8.57
N GLY A 228 -20.87 5.53 -9.66
CA GLY A 228 -21.52 6.31 -10.72
C GLY A 228 -20.74 6.22 -12.02
N GLU A 229 -20.70 7.31 -12.78
CA GLU A 229 -20.03 7.39 -14.08
C GLU A 229 -18.78 8.27 -13.96
N PHE A 230 -17.61 7.61 -13.93
CA PHE A 230 -16.34 8.33 -13.83
C PHE A 230 -16.08 9.13 -15.13
N PRO A 231 -15.49 10.35 -15.07
CA PRO A 231 -15.09 11.13 -13.89
C PRO A 231 -16.14 12.16 -13.42
N HIS A 232 -17.29 12.25 -14.07
CA HIS A 232 -18.17 13.42 -13.97
C HIS A 232 -19.30 13.28 -12.93
N GLN A 233 -19.65 12.04 -12.55
CA GLN A 233 -20.78 11.78 -11.65
C GLN A 233 -20.41 10.78 -10.56
N ASN A 234 -20.04 11.29 -9.37
CA ASN A 234 -19.96 10.49 -8.16
C ASN A 234 -21.30 10.53 -7.41
N ILE A 235 -21.94 9.38 -7.20
CA ILE A 235 -23.19 9.29 -6.42
C ILE A 235 -22.94 9.12 -4.92
N SER A 236 -21.68 8.93 -4.50
CA SER A 236 -21.25 8.87 -3.09
C SER A 236 -22.09 7.93 -2.23
N SER A 237 -22.45 6.77 -2.78
CA SER A 237 -23.27 5.77 -2.10
C SER A 237 -22.57 5.13 -0.89
N ASP A 238 -21.25 5.22 -0.82
CA ASP A 238 -20.45 4.85 0.36
C ASP A 238 -20.44 5.92 1.47
N GLY A 239 -21.01 7.09 1.19
CA GLY A 239 -21.10 8.24 2.12
C GLY A 239 -20.08 9.35 1.86
N PHE A 240 -19.17 9.21 0.88
CA PHE A 240 -18.08 10.17 0.67
C PHE A 240 -17.90 10.54 -0.81
N GLU A 241 -17.74 11.85 -1.09
CA GLU A 241 -17.42 12.35 -2.44
C GLU A 241 -15.90 12.46 -2.67
N GLY A 242 -15.17 12.79 -1.61
CA GLY A 242 -13.71 12.87 -1.56
C GLY A 242 -13.12 11.91 -0.54
N THR A 243 -12.10 12.33 0.19
CA THR A 243 -11.55 11.53 1.28
C THR A 243 -12.57 11.33 2.41
N ALA A 244 -12.50 10.17 3.05
CA ALA A 244 -13.23 9.84 4.28
C ALA A 244 -12.29 10.02 5.49
N PRO A 245 -12.82 10.27 6.70
CA PRO A 245 -12.04 10.11 7.92
C PRO A 245 -11.40 8.71 7.95
N VAL A 246 -10.17 8.61 8.42
CA VAL A 246 -9.55 7.29 8.64
C VAL A 246 -10.41 6.47 9.62
N ARG A 247 -10.45 5.15 9.44
CA ARG A 247 -11.31 4.21 10.16
C ARG A 247 -12.81 4.37 9.90
N SER A 248 -13.19 4.90 8.74
CA SER A 248 -14.60 4.98 8.36
C SER A 248 -15.20 3.61 8.06
N PHE A 249 -14.39 2.66 7.59
CA PHE A 249 -14.82 1.31 7.25
C PHE A 249 -14.25 0.26 8.21
N THR A 250 -14.73 -0.98 8.09
CA THR A 250 -14.28 -2.10 8.93
C THR A 250 -12.83 -2.45 8.67
N PRO A 251 -12.00 -2.69 9.71
CA PRO A 251 -10.62 -3.11 9.50
C PRO A 251 -10.56 -4.53 8.91
N ASN A 252 -9.42 -4.86 8.30
CA ASN A 252 -9.12 -6.23 7.89
C ASN A 252 -8.76 -7.12 9.10
N ASN A 253 -8.44 -8.40 8.87
CA ASN A 253 -8.16 -9.35 9.96
C ASN A 253 -6.88 -9.02 10.76
N TYR A 254 -6.03 -8.13 10.26
CA TYR A 254 -4.86 -7.63 10.98
C TYR A 254 -5.16 -6.32 11.72
N GLY A 255 -6.41 -5.85 11.76
CA GLY A 255 -6.77 -4.62 12.46
C GLY A 255 -6.40 -3.34 11.69
N LEU A 256 -6.07 -3.44 10.40
CA LEU A 256 -5.72 -2.30 9.56
C LEU A 256 -6.96 -1.76 8.84
N TYR A 257 -7.10 -0.44 8.85
CA TYR A 257 -8.20 0.28 8.24
C TYR A 257 -7.80 0.83 6.88
N ASP A 258 -8.80 0.97 5.99
CA ASP A 258 -8.69 1.70 4.72
C ASP A 258 -7.51 1.24 3.83
N MET A 259 -7.11 -0.02 3.96
CA MET A 259 -6.06 -0.63 3.12
C MET A 259 -6.46 -0.66 1.63
N ILE A 260 -7.72 -0.41 1.32
CA ILE A 260 -8.16 -0.18 -0.06
C ILE A 260 -9.11 1.03 -0.11
N GLY A 261 -9.06 1.77 -1.22
CA GLY A 261 -9.84 3.00 -1.39
C GLY A 261 -9.26 4.17 -0.61
N ASN A 262 -10.08 5.17 -0.34
CA ASN A 262 -9.73 6.41 0.35
C ASN A 262 -8.58 7.16 -0.32
N VAL A 263 -7.32 6.94 0.03
CA VAL A 263 -6.18 7.51 -0.72
C VAL A 263 -5.20 6.43 -1.14
N TRP A 264 -4.54 6.68 -2.27
CA TRP A 264 -3.37 5.90 -2.65
C TRP A 264 -2.29 6.04 -1.60
N GLU A 265 -1.52 4.98 -1.38
CA GLU A 265 -0.46 4.98 -0.37
C GLU A 265 0.92 4.74 -0.97
N LEU A 266 1.84 5.67 -0.71
CA LEU A 266 3.25 5.58 -1.10
C LEU A 266 3.97 4.41 -0.43
N THR A 267 4.80 3.71 -1.20
CA THR A 267 5.70 2.67 -0.72
C THR A 267 7.16 2.99 -1.08
N SER A 268 8.11 2.28 -0.49
CA SER A 268 9.54 2.52 -0.71
C SER A 268 10.07 1.99 -2.05
N ASP A 269 9.32 1.17 -2.77
CA ASP A 269 9.81 0.42 -3.93
C ASP A 269 9.73 1.25 -5.22
N TRP A 270 10.73 1.10 -6.10
CA TRP A 270 10.68 1.67 -7.45
C TRP A 270 9.64 0.95 -8.30
N PHE A 271 8.83 1.70 -9.05
CA PHE A 271 7.82 1.10 -9.90
C PHE A 271 8.46 0.40 -11.09
N ASP A 272 8.06 -0.85 -11.29
CA ASP A 272 8.45 -1.65 -12.42
C ASP A 272 7.24 -2.45 -12.90
N ALA A 273 6.67 -2.02 -14.03
CA ALA A 273 5.54 -2.65 -14.68
C ALA A 273 5.79 -4.12 -15.08
N ALA A 274 7.05 -4.56 -15.12
CA ALA A 274 7.44 -5.93 -15.43
C ALA A 274 8.09 -6.68 -14.25
N ALA A 275 8.00 -6.17 -13.01
CA ALA A 275 8.74 -6.70 -11.85
C ALA A 275 8.58 -8.20 -11.66
N PHE A 276 7.35 -8.69 -11.64
CA PHE A 276 7.07 -10.12 -11.41
C PHE A 276 7.50 -10.99 -12.59
N MET A 277 7.40 -10.47 -13.81
CA MET A 277 7.90 -11.15 -15.02
C MET A 277 9.43 -11.24 -15.01
N ARG A 278 10.14 -10.18 -14.59
CA ARG A 278 11.61 -10.16 -14.45
C ARG A 278 12.10 -11.15 -13.42
N GLU A 279 11.44 -11.23 -12.27
CA GLU A 279 11.79 -12.21 -11.24
C GLU A 279 11.65 -13.65 -11.75
N LYS A 280 10.66 -13.91 -12.60
CA LYS A 280 10.48 -15.21 -13.28
C LYS A 280 11.38 -15.39 -14.50
N ALA A 281 12.31 -14.46 -14.74
CA ALA A 281 13.21 -14.44 -15.91
C ALA A 281 12.47 -14.52 -17.25
N MET A 282 11.22 -14.03 -17.31
CA MET A 282 10.41 -13.99 -18.54
C MET A 282 10.72 -12.78 -19.41
N VAL A 283 11.35 -11.76 -18.84
CA VAL A 283 11.90 -10.59 -19.55
C VAL A 283 13.30 -10.28 -19.01
N PRO A 284 14.15 -9.55 -19.76
CA PRO A 284 15.49 -9.18 -19.30
C PRO A 284 15.47 -8.38 -17.98
N ALA A 285 16.57 -8.46 -17.23
CA ALA A 285 16.79 -7.62 -16.06
C ALA A 285 16.72 -6.13 -16.43
N LEU A 286 16.27 -5.29 -15.49
CA LEU A 286 16.30 -3.84 -15.67
C LEU A 286 17.74 -3.36 -15.76
N ASP A 287 18.05 -2.54 -16.75
CA ASP A 287 19.30 -1.79 -16.76
C ASP A 287 19.19 -0.59 -15.81
N THR A 288 19.58 -0.80 -14.55
CA THR A 288 19.52 0.23 -13.51
C THR A 288 20.54 1.36 -13.71
N SER A 289 21.45 1.23 -14.68
CA SER A 289 22.32 2.36 -15.08
C SER A 289 21.57 3.38 -15.95
N VAL A 290 20.45 2.97 -16.56
CA VAL A 290 19.60 3.82 -17.40
C VAL A 290 18.42 4.39 -16.62
N SER A 291 17.70 3.55 -15.87
CA SER A 291 16.58 4.00 -15.04
C SER A 291 16.37 3.10 -13.81
N LYS A 292 15.94 3.71 -12.70
CA LYS A 292 15.59 2.99 -11.47
C LYS A 292 14.20 2.36 -11.54
N CYS A 293 13.34 2.86 -12.41
CA CYS A 293 11.95 2.42 -12.60
C CYS A 293 11.68 2.05 -14.07
N TYR A 294 10.57 1.38 -14.31
CA TYR A 294 10.13 1.03 -15.65
C TYR A 294 8.61 1.12 -15.75
N ASN A 295 8.14 2.08 -16.56
CA ASN A 295 6.75 2.23 -16.92
C ASN A 295 6.64 2.52 -18.43
N PRO A 296 6.13 1.59 -19.25
CA PRO A 296 5.99 1.83 -20.68
C PRO A 296 4.93 2.91 -21.01
N GLU A 297 3.97 3.16 -20.11
CA GLU A 297 2.95 4.21 -20.27
C GLU A 297 3.52 5.60 -19.95
N ASN A 298 4.60 5.67 -19.17
CA ASN A 298 5.24 6.91 -18.73
C ASN A 298 6.78 6.76 -18.71
N PRO A 299 7.44 6.62 -19.87
CA PRO A 299 8.83 6.15 -19.96
C PRO A 299 9.88 7.13 -19.43
N TYR A 300 9.51 8.38 -19.17
CA TYR A 300 10.42 9.40 -18.66
C TYR A 300 10.22 9.69 -17.17
N ALA A 301 9.07 9.33 -16.59
CA ALA A 301 8.82 9.59 -15.18
C ALA A 301 9.67 8.70 -14.27
N ILE A 302 10.07 9.27 -13.14
CA ILE A 302 10.74 8.56 -12.06
C ILE A 302 9.67 8.23 -11.02
N GLU A 303 9.34 6.95 -10.89
CA GLU A 303 8.14 6.53 -10.19
C GLU A 303 8.42 5.54 -9.05
N LYS A 304 7.77 5.77 -7.90
CA LYS A 304 7.63 4.78 -6.82
C LYS A 304 6.30 4.05 -6.93
N VAL A 305 6.22 2.87 -6.32
CA VAL A 305 4.97 2.13 -6.28
C VAL A 305 4.01 2.79 -5.28
N ILE A 306 2.77 3.03 -5.73
CA ILE A 306 1.62 3.30 -4.87
C ILE A 306 0.65 2.12 -4.87
N LYS A 307 -0.03 1.91 -3.74
CA LYS A 307 -0.95 0.79 -3.49
C LYS A 307 -2.30 1.28 -2.94
N GLY A 308 -3.32 0.42 -3.03
CA GLY A 308 -4.61 0.62 -2.34
C GLY A 308 -5.71 1.29 -3.15
N GLY A 309 -5.40 2.00 -4.23
CA GLY A 309 -6.43 2.79 -4.93
C GLY A 309 -6.82 4.04 -4.12
N SER A 310 -7.88 4.73 -4.52
CA SER A 310 -8.37 5.92 -3.81
C SER A 310 -9.89 6.04 -3.94
N PHE A 311 -10.47 7.09 -3.36
CA PHE A 311 -11.86 7.51 -3.55
C PHE A 311 -12.23 7.79 -5.01
N LEU A 312 -11.24 7.90 -5.92
CA LEU A 312 -11.45 8.07 -7.37
C LEU A 312 -11.41 6.75 -8.16
N CYS A 313 -11.13 5.62 -7.52
CA CYS A 313 -11.12 4.33 -8.21
C CYS A 313 -12.55 3.86 -8.47
N ALA A 314 -12.86 3.55 -9.73
CA ALA A 314 -14.21 3.23 -10.21
C ALA A 314 -14.19 1.91 -11.01
N ASP A 315 -15.28 1.15 -10.95
CA ASP A 315 -15.41 -0.13 -11.67
C ASP A 315 -15.38 0.02 -13.20
N ASP A 316 -15.81 1.18 -13.70
CA ASP A 316 -15.88 1.53 -15.13
C ASP A 316 -14.57 2.12 -15.68
N TYR A 317 -13.56 2.39 -14.83
CA TYR A 317 -12.30 3.01 -15.26
C TYR A 317 -11.05 2.44 -14.57
N CYS A 318 -11.01 2.44 -13.23
CA CYS A 318 -9.81 2.17 -12.45
C CYS A 318 -10.09 1.26 -11.26
N ILE A 319 -9.93 -0.06 -11.44
CA ILE A 319 -10.14 -1.09 -10.41
C ILE A 319 -8.89 -1.34 -9.55
N ASN A 320 -8.09 -0.30 -9.31
CA ASN A 320 -6.84 -0.40 -8.58
C ASN A 320 -6.99 -0.41 -7.04
N TYR A 321 -8.21 -0.46 -6.54
CA TYR A 321 -8.50 -0.67 -5.12
C TYR A 321 -8.22 -2.13 -4.66
N ARG A 322 -7.67 -3.01 -5.49
CA ARG A 322 -7.37 -4.41 -5.08
C ARG A 322 -6.01 -4.45 -4.38
N PRO A 323 -5.80 -5.28 -3.34
CA PRO A 323 -4.50 -5.39 -2.70
C PRO A 323 -3.34 -5.71 -3.67
N SER A 324 -3.60 -6.53 -4.70
CA SER A 324 -2.62 -6.87 -5.74
C SER A 324 -2.31 -5.74 -6.71
N ALA A 325 -3.23 -4.77 -6.84
CA ALA A 325 -3.08 -3.67 -7.77
C ALA A 325 -1.94 -2.75 -7.36
N ARG A 326 -1.32 -2.12 -8.36
CA ARG A 326 -0.12 -1.30 -8.22
C ARG A 326 -0.04 -0.31 -9.38
N ARG A 327 0.34 0.93 -9.08
CA ARG A 327 0.60 2.00 -10.05
C ARG A 327 1.94 2.67 -9.73
N GLY A 328 2.51 3.31 -10.73
CA GLY A 328 3.63 4.24 -10.53
C GLY A 328 3.09 5.61 -10.13
N GLN A 329 3.78 6.26 -9.19
CA GLN A 329 3.57 7.66 -8.81
C GLN A 329 4.87 8.41 -8.97
N ASP A 330 4.82 9.56 -9.66
CA ASP A 330 5.95 10.46 -9.80
C ASP A 330 6.48 10.90 -8.44
N VAL A 331 7.80 10.85 -8.25
CA VAL A 331 8.42 11.13 -6.94
C VAL A 331 8.45 12.60 -6.55
N TYR A 332 8.30 13.50 -7.53
CA TYR A 332 8.43 14.95 -7.35
C TYR A 332 7.09 15.66 -7.22
N SER A 333 5.98 14.92 -7.24
CA SER A 333 4.65 15.50 -7.16
C SER A 333 3.69 14.62 -6.35
N GLY A 334 2.91 15.28 -5.48
CA GLY A 334 1.72 14.69 -4.87
C GLY A 334 0.46 15.05 -5.67
N THR A 335 -0.65 14.39 -5.35
CA THR A 335 -1.98 14.65 -5.93
C THR A 335 -3.05 14.71 -4.83
N SER A 336 -4.25 15.19 -5.16
CA SER A 336 -5.39 15.26 -4.23
C SER A 336 -5.92 13.90 -3.74
N ASN A 337 -5.36 12.78 -4.22
CA ASN A 337 -5.78 11.44 -3.84
C ASN A 337 -4.61 10.50 -3.46
N VAL A 338 -3.41 11.04 -3.22
CA VAL A 338 -2.23 10.29 -2.76
C VAL A 338 -1.82 10.77 -1.38
N GLY A 339 -1.76 9.82 -0.44
CA GLY A 339 -1.22 9.95 0.90
C GLY A 339 -0.26 8.80 1.20
N PHE A 340 -0.17 8.39 2.47
CA PHE A 340 0.72 7.31 2.90
C PHE A 340 0.39 6.82 4.32
N ARG A 341 0.93 5.65 4.67
CA ARG A 341 1.05 5.15 6.04
C ARG A 341 2.48 4.73 6.33
N CYS A 342 2.87 4.61 7.59
CA CYS A 342 4.22 4.21 7.95
C CYS A 342 4.30 2.80 8.54
N VAL A 343 5.52 2.25 8.53
CA VAL A 343 5.89 1.02 9.24
C VAL A 343 7.14 1.24 10.09
N LYS A 344 7.40 0.29 10.98
CA LYS A 344 8.61 0.26 11.80
C LYS A 344 9.08 -1.18 11.97
N ASP A 345 10.39 -1.39 11.91
CA ASP A 345 10.98 -2.71 12.16
C ASP A 345 10.76 -3.14 13.62
N VAL A 346 10.70 -4.44 13.82
CA VAL A 346 10.58 -5.14 15.12
C VAL A 346 11.90 -5.06 15.88
#